data_AF-A0A8T7GYG5-F1
#
_entry.id   AF-A0A8T7GYG5-F1
#
_cell.length_a   1.000
_cell.length_b   1.000
_cell.length_c   1.000
_cell.angle_alpha   90.00
_cell.angle_beta   90.00
_cell.angle_gamma   90.00
#
_symmetry.space_group_name_H-M   'P 1'
#
loop_
_entity.id
_entity.type
_entity.pdbx_description
1 polymer ?
#
loop_
_entity_poly.entity_id
_entity_poly.type
_entity_poly.pdbx_seq_one_letter_code
_entity_poly.pdbx_strand_id
1 'polypeptide(L)'
;ILEVSRGDGYARVVLGSSVPLEAVEKQLTALGVEGYEVSDGVARLRWSDAEVVIDGSRIECRYSSEEGIERLIDVLRAVYRWWLCVGCRACEANCPMNAFSVVEVDGRPRPMVTEPELCIKCGMCLRNCPVAEVFVEHVVAPLVFDDPEAWRRPTREHNIEVMKKAKKLVQQLGAAPARGSEAPKGYADASGFFSMLEEG
;
A
#
# COMPACT_ATOMS: atom_id res chain seq x y z
N ILE A 1 14.49 6.26 -9.39
CA ILE A 1 14.47 7.58 -8.73
C ILE A 1 15.51 8.43 -9.43
N LEU A 2 15.12 9.59 -9.97
CA LEU A 2 16.04 10.53 -10.61
C LEU A 2 16.45 11.64 -9.62
N GLU A 3 15.51 12.09 -8.80
CA GLU A 3 15.73 13.16 -7.82
C GLU A 3 14.89 12.90 -6.58
N VAL A 4 15.43 13.29 -5.43
CA VAL A 4 14.75 13.35 -4.14
C VAL A 4 15.03 14.73 -3.54
N SER A 5 14.00 15.34 -2.97
CA SER A 5 14.12 16.52 -2.13
C SER A 5 13.23 16.35 -0.90
N ARG A 6 13.78 16.55 0.30
CA ARG A 6 13.05 16.44 1.56
C ARG A 6 13.42 17.61 2.46
N GLY A 7 12.43 18.12 3.19
CA GLY A 7 12.63 19.15 4.20
C GLY A 7 11.56 19.07 5.28
N ASP A 8 11.42 20.15 6.03
CA ASP A 8 10.41 20.23 7.09
C ASP A 8 9.00 20.26 6.48
N GLY A 9 8.17 19.28 6.85
CA GLY A 9 6.79 19.14 6.36
C GLY A 9 6.63 18.78 4.88
N TYR A 10 7.68 18.38 4.15
CA TYR A 10 7.54 17.93 2.77
C TYR A 10 8.60 16.93 2.31
N ALA A 11 8.21 16.11 1.33
CA ALA A 11 9.12 15.26 0.56
C ALA A 11 8.66 15.16 -0.90
N ARG A 12 9.60 15.22 -1.84
CA ARG A 12 9.36 15.12 -3.28
C ARG A 12 10.27 14.06 -3.88
N VAL A 13 9.70 13.26 -4.76
CA VAL A 13 10.40 12.23 -5.53
C VAL A 13 10.10 12.43 -7.01
N VAL A 14 11.15 12.40 -7.83
CA VAL A 14 11.03 12.35 -9.29
C VAL A 14 11.42 10.96 -9.77
N LEU A 15 10.49 10.27 -10.43
CA LEU A 15 10.69 8.94 -10.97
C LEU A 15 11.31 8.99 -12.38
N GLY A 16 11.91 7.88 -12.81
CA GLY A 16 12.46 7.76 -14.17
C GLY A 16 11.40 7.56 -15.26
N SER A 17 10.13 7.43 -14.87
CA SER A 17 9.00 7.21 -15.77
C SER A 17 7.76 7.86 -15.18
N SER A 18 6.82 8.23 -16.04
CA SER A 18 5.54 8.81 -15.59
C SER A 18 4.73 7.79 -14.79
N VAL A 19 4.12 8.23 -13.70
CA VAL A 19 3.21 7.43 -12.89
C VAL A 19 1.91 7.23 -13.67
N PRO A 20 1.50 5.99 -13.98
CA PRO A 20 0.17 5.73 -14.50
C PRO A 20 -0.84 5.94 -13.36
N LEU A 21 -1.76 6.91 -13.48
CA LEU A 21 -2.70 7.26 -12.40
C LEU A 21 -3.57 6.07 -11.99
N GLU A 22 -3.89 5.18 -12.93
CA GLU A 22 -4.57 3.90 -12.67
C GLU A 22 -3.88 3.06 -11.58
N ALA A 23 -2.55 3.13 -11.45
CA ALA A 23 -1.79 2.41 -10.43
C ALA A 23 -2.22 2.82 -9.02
N VAL A 24 -2.63 4.07 -8.86
CA VAL A 24 -3.06 4.64 -7.60
C VAL A 24 -4.58 4.53 -7.44
N GLU A 25 -5.34 4.84 -8.50
CA GLU A 25 -6.80 4.75 -8.52
C GLU A 25 -7.32 3.38 -8.08
N LYS A 26 -6.72 2.30 -8.60
CA LYS A 26 -7.13 0.92 -8.29
C LYS A 26 -6.72 0.45 -6.88
N GLN A 27 -6.03 1.29 -6.11
CA GLN A 27 -5.52 1.00 -4.76
C GLN A 27 -5.92 2.06 -3.72
N LEU A 28 -6.78 3.04 -4.06
CA LEU A 28 -7.14 4.18 -3.19
C LEU A 28 -7.64 3.79 -1.80
N THR A 29 -8.52 2.79 -1.72
CA THR A 29 -9.07 2.33 -0.43
C THR A 29 -7.97 1.73 0.44
N ALA A 30 -7.04 0.97 -0.14
CA ALA A 30 -5.91 0.39 0.58
C ALA A 30 -4.90 1.42 1.07
N LEU A 31 -4.75 2.53 0.34
CA LEU A 31 -3.99 3.71 0.74
C LEU A 31 -4.68 4.52 1.86
N GLY A 32 -5.94 4.20 2.17
CA GLY A 32 -6.71 4.85 3.21
C GLY A 32 -6.97 6.34 2.95
N VAL A 33 -7.03 6.74 1.68
CA VAL A 33 -7.25 8.12 1.25
C VAL A 33 -8.63 8.61 1.73
N GLU A 34 -8.70 9.87 2.17
CA GLU A 34 -9.94 10.53 2.61
C GLU A 34 -10.54 11.42 1.51
N GLY A 35 -9.70 11.96 0.62
CA GLY A 35 -10.12 12.70 -0.56
C GLY A 35 -9.21 12.44 -1.75
N TYR A 36 -9.81 12.23 -2.92
CA TYR A 36 -9.10 12.00 -4.18
C TYR A 36 -9.71 12.85 -5.29
N GLU A 37 -8.87 13.53 -6.06
CA GLU A 37 -9.28 14.30 -7.24
C GLU A 37 -8.22 14.22 -8.33
N VAL A 38 -8.66 14.30 -9.58
CA VAL A 38 -7.80 14.40 -10.75
C VAL A 38 -8.27 15.58 -11.59
N SER A 39 -7.34 16.47 -11.94
CA SER A 39 -7.56 17.55 -12.90
C SER A 39 -6.33 17.69 -13.78
N ASP A 40 -6.54 17.76 -15.09
CA ASP A 40 -5.46 18.00 -16.08
C ASP A 40 -4.27 17.02 -15.96
N GLY A 41 -4.55 15.75 -15.64
CA GLY A 41 -3.54 14.71 -15.46
C GLY A 41 -2.78 14.78 -14.13
N VAL A 42 -3.13 15.71 -13.24
CA VAL A 42 -2.59 15.84 -11.89
C VAL A 42 -3.56 15.21 -10.90
N ALA A 43 -3.09 14.22 -10.14
CA ALA A 43 -3.85 13.58 -9.08
C ALA A 43 -3.47 14.16 -7.71
N ARG A 44 -4.47 14.42 -6.85
CA ARG A 44 -4.26 14.80 -5.45
C ARG A 44 -4.96 13.82 -4.53
N LEU A 45 -4.21 13.31 -3.56
CA LEU A 45 -4.66 12.42 -2.50
C LEU A 45 -4.54 13.15 -1.17
N ARG A 46 -5.58 13.11 -0.34
CA ARG A 46 -5.63 13.79 0.95
C ARG A 46 -5.89 12.83 2.10
N TRP A 47 -5.23 13.10 3.21
CA TRP A 47 -5.42 12.54 4.54
C TRP A 47 -5.50 13.69 5.54
N SER A 48 -5.92 13.42 6.78
CA SER A 48 -6.01 14.44 7.82
C SER A 48 -4.69 15.17 8.11
N ASP A 49 -3.55 14.52 7.86
CA ASP A 49 -2.20 15.00 8.19
C ASP A 49 -1.26 15.13 6.99
N ALA A 50 -1.73 14.86 5.77
CA ALA A 50 -0.90 14.93 4.56
C ALA A 50 -1.70 15.11 3.25
N GLU A 51 -1.06 15.71 2.24
CA GLU A 51 -1.48 15.74 0.85
C GLU A 51 -0.37 15.20 -0.04
N VAL A 52 -0.69 14.25 -0.93
CA VAL A 52 0.21 13.75 -1.98
C VAL A 52 -0.32 14.19 -3.34
N VAL A 53 0.53 14.86 -4.11
CA VAL A 53 0.28 15.30 -5.48
C VAL A 53 1.14 14.50 -6.44
N ILE A 54 0.51 13.92 -7.46
CA ILE A 54 1.16 13.17 -8.53
C ILE A 54 0.97 13.93 -9.84
N ASP A 55 2.07 14.29 -10.48
CA ASP A 55 2.12 15.08 -11.71
C ASP A 55 3.19 14.49 -12.64
N GLY A 56 2.74 13.68 -13.61
CA GLY A 56 3.64 12.92 -14.47
C GLY A 56 4.55 11.98 -13.68
N SER A 57 5.86 12.24 -13.68
CA SER A 57 6.85 11.46 -12.91
C SER A 57 7.15 12.02 -11.52
N ARG A 58 6.56 13.17 -11.16
CA ARG A 58 6.78 13.83 -9.87
C ARG A 58 5.71 13.41 -8.87
N ILE A 59 6.15 13.01 -7.69
CA ILE A 59 5.29 12.77 -6.52
C ILE A 59 5.76 13.71 -5.40
N GLU A 60 4.91 14.62 -4.97
CA GLU A 60 5.18 15.55 -3.86
C GLU A 60 4.21 15.27 -2.72
N CYS A 61 4.74 15.09 -1.52
CA CYS A 61 3.98 14.94 -0.29
C CYS A 61 4.24 16.14 0.61
N ARG A 62 3.17 16.76 1.10
CA ARG A 62 3.19 17.75 2.18
C ARG A 62 2.51 17.14 3.38
N TYR A 63 3.08 17.32 4.57
CA TYR A 63 2.56 16.70 5.79
C TYR A 63 2.78 17.60 7.01
N SER A 64 1.91 17.45 8.02
CA SER A 64 1.93 18.22 9.27
C SER A 64 2.41 17.41 10.48
N SER A 65 2.69 16.11 10.31
CA SER A 65 3.17 15.18 11.33
C SER A 65 4.38 14.42 10.80
N GLU A 66 5.23 13.86 11.67
CA GLU A 66 6.33 13.00 11.21
C GLU A 66 5.80 11.76 10.50
N GLU A 67 4.66 11.22 10.94
CA GLU A 67 3.99 10.05 10.35
C GLU A 67 3.43 10.31 8.94
N GLY A 68 3.13 11.56 8.59
CA GLY A 68 2.55 11.92 7.31
C GLY A 68 3.47 11.61 6.11
N ILE A 69 4.79 11.54 6.32
CA ILE A 69 5.72 11.07 5.28
C ILE A 69 5.41 9.64 4.82
N GLU A 70 4.80 8.80 5.66
CA GLU A 70 4.43 7.44 5.26
C GLU A 70 3.37 7.44 4.16
N ARG A 71 2.60 8.52 3.96
CA ARG A 71 1.68 8.63 2.82
C ARG A 71 2.43 8.65 1.49
N LEU A 72 3.59 9.32 1.44
CA LEU A 72 4.48 9.27 0.28
C LEU A 72 4.96 7.84 0.04
N ILE A 73 5.44 7.18 1.10
CA ILE A 73 5.94 5.81 1.02
C ILE A 73 4.82 4.87 0.57
N ASP A 74 3.60 5.01 1.07
CA ASP A 74 2.45 4.21 0.68
C ASP A 74 2.07 4.40 -0.79
N VAL A 75 2.07 5.63 -1.29
CA VAL A 75 1.86 5.90 -2.72
C VAL A 75 2.98 5.27 -3.55
N LEU A 76 4.24 5.38 -3.13
CA LEU A 76 5.37 4.73 -3.80
C LEU A 76 5.21 3.19 -3.79
N ARG A 77 4.77 2.60 -2.68
CA ARG A 77 4.43 1.17 -2.60
C ARG A 77 3.37 0.83 -3.65
N ALA A 78 2.27 1.58 -3.75
CA ALA A 78 1.23 1.34 -4.74
C ALA A 78 1.76 1.41 -6.19
N VAL A 79 2.57 2.42 -6.50
CA VAL A 79 3.18 2.62 -7.84
C VAL A 79 4.14 1.48 -8.20
N TYR A 80 5.11 1.16 -7.33
CA TYR A 80 6.09 0.10 -7.60
C TYR A 80 5.44 -1.29 -7.68
N ARG A 81 4.46 -1.55 -6.81
CA ARG A 81 3.65 -2.79 -6.86
C ARG A 81 2.89 -2.93 -8.16
N TRP A 82 2.37 -1.83 -8.70
CA TRP A 82 1.73 -1.85 -10.01
C TRP A 82 2.75 -2.19 -11.08
N TRP A 83 3.84 -1.42 -11.20
CA TRP A 83 4.84 -1.57 -12.26
C TRP A 83 5.53 -2.92 -12.31
N LEU A 84 5.88 -3.48 -11.15
CA LEU A 84 6.73 -4.65 -11.03
C LEU A 84 5.98 -5.87 -10.49
N CYS A 85 4.65 -5.87 -10.55
CA CYS A 85 3.86 -7.04 -10.14
C CYS A 85 4.28 -8.28 -10.94
N VAL A 86 4.54 -9.37 -10.22
CA VAL A 86 4.90 -10.67 -10.81
C VAL A 86 3.78 -11.71 -10.65
N GLY A 87 2.60 -11.29 -10.19
CA GLY A 87 1.46 -12.18 -10.02
C GLY A 87 1.60 -13.21 -8.89
N CYS A 88 2.40 -12.93 -7.85
CA CYS A 88 2.59 -13.86 -6.73
C CYS A 88 1.37 -14.02 -5.81
N ARG A 89 0.34 -13.17 -5.97
CA ARG A 89 -0.93 -13.20 -5.22
C ARG A 89 -0.79 -13.07 -3.70
N ALA A 90 0.34 -12.56 -3.21
CA ALA A 90 0.53 -12.30 -1.77
C ALA A 90 -0.54 -11.35 -1.21
N CYS A 91 -0.99 -10.36 -1.98
CA CYS A 91 -2.06 -9.45 -1.54
C CYS A 91 -3.43 -10.11 -1.45
N GLU A 92 -3.72 -11.14 -2.25
CA GLU A 92 -4.94 -11.95 -2.13
C GLU A 92 -4.87 -12.79 -0.87
N ALA A 93 -3.77 -13.55 -0.71
CA ALA A 93 -3.61 -14.50 0.37
C ALA A 93 -3.67 -13.83 1.76
N ASN A 94 -3.06 -12.65 1.88
CA ASN A 94 -2.97 -11.89 3.12
C ASN A 94 -4.15 -10.95 3.38
N CYS A 95 -5.10 -10.78 2.45
CA CYS A 95 -6.23 -9.91 2.70
C CYS A 95 -7.23 -10.63 3.62
N PRO A 96 -7.48 -10.15 4.85
CA PRO A 96 -8.42 -10.81 5.75
C PRO A 96 -9.88 -10.68 5.28
N MET A 97 -10.17 -9.71 4.42
CA MET A 97 -11.52 -9.42 3.91
C MET A 97 -11.73 -9.85 2.47
N ASN A 98 -10.73 -10.51 1.85
CA ASN A 98 -10.76 -10.92 0.44
C ASN A 98 -11.07 -9.77 -0.53
N ALA A 99 -10.65 -8.54 -0.21
CA ALA A 99 -10.94 -7.34 -0.98
C ALA A 99 -10.04 -7.12 -2.21
N PHE A 100 -9.01 -7.96 -2.36
CA PHE A 100 -7.94 -7.79 -3.35
C PHE A 100 -7.89 -8.96 -4.32
N SER A 101 -7.60 -8.64 -5.59
CA SER A 101 -7.29 -9.61 -6.64
C SER A 101 -6.11 -9.15 -7.49
N VAL A 102 -5.34 -10.10 -8.01
CA VAL A 102 -4.40 -9.87 -9.10
C VAL A 102 -5.13 -10.16 -10.41
N VAL A 103 -5.27 -9.15 -11.24
CA VAL A 103 -5.94 -9.25 -12.55
C VAL A 103 -4.96 -8.97 -13.68
N GLU A 104 -5.24 -9.48 -14.87
CA GLU A 104 -4.43 -9.19 -16.05
C GLU A 104 -4.86 -7.86 -16.68
N VAL A 105 -3.90 -6.97 -16.90
CA VAL A 105 -4.05 -5.70 -17.64
C VAL A 105 -2.91 -5.62 -18.63
N ASP A 106 -3.23 -5.48 -19.91
CA ASP A 106 -2.25 -5.43 -21.01
C ASP A 106 -1.24 -6.59 -20.98
N GLY A 107 -1.73 -7.80 -20.71
CA GLY A 107 -0.90 -9.02 -20.63
C GLY A 107 0.05 -9.06 -19.43
N ARG A 108 -0.16 -8.20 -18.42
CA ARG A 108 0.64 -8.18 -17.18
C ARG A 108 -0.26 -8.33 -15.96
N PRO A 109 0.16 -9.06 -14.91
CA PRO A 109 -0.57 -9.09 -13.66
C PRO A 109 -0.51 -7.72 -12.99
N ARG A 110 -1.63 -7.25 -12.41
CA ARG A 110 -1.73 -6.00 -11.64
C ARG A 110 -2.49 -6.22 -10.34
N PRO A 111 -2.03 -5.67 -9.20
CA PRO A 111 -2.77 -5.74 -7.95
C PRO A 111 -3.91 -4.71 -7.95
N MET A 112 -5.13 -5.15 -7.68
CA MET A 112 -6.30 -4.28 -7.60
C MET A 112 -7.13 -4.58 -6.36
N VAL A 113 -7.69 -3.53 -5.77
CA VAL A 113 -8.83 -3.68 -4.87
C VAL A 113 -10.07 -3.93 -5.75
N THR A 114 -10.54 -5.18 -5.80
CA THR A 114 -11.72 -5.54 -6.61
C THR A 114 -13.02 -5.41 -5.84
N GLU A 115 -12.99 -5.57 -4.52
CA GLU A 115 -14.15 -5.39 -3.62
C GLU A 115 -13.86 -4.23 -2.65
N PRO A 116 -13.93 -2.97 -3.11
CA PRO A 116 -13.54 -1.80 -2.31
C PRO A 116 -14.35 -1.63 -1.02
N GLU A 117 -15.60 -2.05 -1.00
CA GLU A 117 -16.50 -2.05 0.16
C GLU A 117 -16.11 -3.06 1.25
N LEU A 118 -15.38 -4.12 0.88
CA LEU A 118 -14.81 -5.07 1.86
C LEU A 118 -13.47 -4.58 2.41
N CYS A 119 -12.85 -3.57 1.80
CA CYS A 119 -11.53 -3.09 2.20
C CYS A 119 -11.55 -2.32 3.52
N ILE A 120 -11.07 -2.94 4.59
CA ILE A 120 -10.96 -2.35 5.93
C ILE A 120 -9.72 -1.47 6.13
N LYS A 121 -9.01 -1.12 5.05
CA LYS A 121 -7.85 -0.20 5.09
C LYS A 121 -6.74 -0.63 6.07
N CYS A 122 -6.52 -1.95 6.22
CA CYS A 122 -5.55 -2.48 7.18
C CYS A 122 -4.08 -2.33 6.73
N GLY A 123 -3.81 -2.13 5.44
CA GLY A 123 -2.45 -1.94 4.90
C GLY A 123 -1.66 -3.23 4.60
N MET A 124 -2.15 -4.41 4.99
CA MET A 124 -1.44 -5.69 4.79
C MET A 124 -1.02 -5.96 3.35
N CYS A 125 -1.89 -5.62 2.39
CA CYS A 125 -1.61 -5.77 0.98
C CYS A 125 -0.36 -4.97 0.56
N LEU A 126 -0.19 -3.74 1.03
CA LEU A 126 0.94 -2.88 0.71
C LEU A 126 2.23 -3.36 1.40
N ARG A 127 2.13 -3.78 2.66
CA ARG A 127 3.29 -4.16 3.52
C ARG A 127 3.83 -5.56 3.20
N ASN A 128 2.97 -6.54 2.93
CA ASN A 128 3.40 -7.93 2.67
C ASN A 128 3.80 -8.16 1.21
N CYS A 129 3.94 -7.10 0.41
CA CYS A 129 4.41 -7.26 -0.94
C CYS A 129 5.92 -7.49 -0.99
N PRO A 130 6.41 -8.57 -1.60
CA PRO A 130 7.86 -8.72 -1.79
C PRO A 130 8.43 -7.61 -2.68
N VAL A 131 7.66 -7.15 -3.68
CA VAL A 131 8.07 -6.05 -4.57
C VAL A 131 8.17 -4.74 -3.79
N ALA A 132 7.15 -4.39 -3.01
CA ALA A 132 7.16 -3.15 -2.24
C ALA A 132 8.24 -3.19 -1.14
N GLU A 133 8.41 -4.32 -0.47
CA GLU A 133 9.42 -4.48 0.57
C GLU A 133 10.82 -4.24 -0.02
N VAL A 134 11.18 -4.92 -1.11
CA VAL A 134 12.51 -4.80 -1.70
C VAL A 134 12.73 -3.42 -2.34
N PHE A 135 11.83 -2.99 -3.21
CA PHE A 135 12.07 -1.77 -3.98
C PHE A 135 11.76 -0.50 -3.20
N VAL A 136 10.75 -0.51 -2.32
CA VAL A 136 10.37 0.71 -1.59
C VAL A 136 11.10 0.78 -0.25
N GLU A 137 11.05 -0.24 0.59
CA GLU A 137 11.69 -0.14 1.93
C GLU A 137 13.20 -0.19 1.88
N HIS A 138 13.78 -1.03 1.01
CA HIS A 138 15.23 -1.24 0.98
C HIS A 138 15.97 -0.41 -0.08
N VAL A 139 15.26 0.30 -0.96
CA VAL A 139 15.89 1.15 -1.98
C VAL A 139 15.34 2.57 -1.96
N VAL A 140 14.03 2.76 -2.16
CA VAL A 140 13.47 4.11 -2.29
C VAL A 140 13.45 4.86 -0.95
N ALA A 141 13.06 4.21 0.16
CA ALA A 141 13.05 4.85 1.46
C ALA A 141 14.46 5.33 1.87
N PRO A 142 15.54 4.53 1.76
CA PRO A 142 16.88 5.03 2.00
C PRO A 142 17.24 6.29 1.22
N LEU A 143 16.80 6.39 -0.04
CA LEU A 143 17.01 7.59 -0.85
C LEU A 143 16.16 8.77 -0.39
N VAL A 144 14.89 8.54 -0.01
CA VAL A 144 13.96 9.58 0.48
C VAL A 144 14.43 10.17 1.80
N PHE A 145 14.92 9.31 2.69
CA PHE A 145 15.32 9.69 4.04
C PHE A 145 16.79 10.08 4.16
N ASP A 146 17.60 9.87 3.11
CA ASP A 146 19.07 9.99 3.12
C ASP A 146 19.70 9.16 4.26
N ASP A 147 19.20 7.93 4.43
CA ASP A 147 19.59 7.02 5.52
C ASP A 147 19.53 5.55 5.05
N PRO A 148 20.66 4.81 4.98
CA PRO A 148 20.66 3.40 4.59
C PRO A 148 19.81 2.50 5.50
N GLU A 149 19.55 2.91 6.74
CA GLU A 149 18.73 2.18 7.71
C GLU A 149 17.29 2.70 7.79
N ALA A 150 16.85 3.53 6.84
CA ALA A 150 15.48 4.06 6.79
C ALA A 150 14.37 2.98 6.78
N TRP A 151 14.70 1.73 6.46
CA TRP A 151 13.79 0.60 6.62
C TRP A 151 13.44 0.30 8.10
N ARG A 152 14.21 0.81 9.06
CA ARG A 152 13.96 0.77 10.52
C ARG A 152 13.44 2.09 11.09
N ARG A 153 13.06 3.05 10.24
CA ARG A 153 12.61 4.37 10.70
C ARG A 153 11.42 4.25 11.67
N PRO A 154 11.33 5.12 12.70
CA PRO A 154 10.27 5.04 13.73
C PRO A 154 8.84 5.13 13.18
N THR A 155 8.65 5.84 12.07
CA THR A 155 7.34 6.06 11.45
C THR A 155 6.83 4.83 10.68
N ARG A 156 7.67 3.83 10.42
CA ARG A 156 7.29 2.65 9.65
C ARG A 156 6.42 1.73 10.51
N GLU A 157 5.17 1.52 10.07
CA GLU A 157 4.31 0.47 10.64
C GLU A 157 4.89 -0.92 10.33
N HIS A 158 5.19 -1.70 11.37
CA HIS A 158 5.80 -3.03 11.24
C HIS A 158 4.74 -4.14 11.17
N ASN A 159 5.10 -5.30 10.59
CA ASN A 159 4.16 -6.40 10.33
C ASN A 159 3.33 -6.82 11.56
N ILE A 160 3.92 -6.85 12.76
CA ILE A 160 3.20 -7.20 14.00
C ILE A 160 2.08 -6.18 14.30
N GLU A 161 2.34 -4.89 14.10
CA GLU A 161 1.38 -3.81 14.33
C GLU A 161 0.24 -3.88 13.31
N VAL A 162 0.60 -4.08 12.04
CA VAL A 162 -0.36 -4.27 10.94
C VAL A 162 -1.27 -5.47 11.22
N MET A 163 -0.72 -6.60 11.67
CA MET A 163 -1.48 -7.80 12.00
C MET A 163 -2.42 -7.60 13.19
N LYS A 164 -1.94 -6.95 14.27
CA LYS A 164 -2.77 -6.61 15.43
C LYS A 164 -3.93 -5.69 15.04
N LYS A 165 -3.66 -4.68 14.22
CA LYS A 165 -4.67 -3.77 13.66
C LYS A 165 -5.70 -4.51 12.82
N ALA A 166 -5.25 -5.38 11.92
CA ALA A 166 -6.12 -6.21 11.09
C ALA A 166 -7.01 -7.13 11.95
N LYS A 167 -6.44 -7.84 12.94
CA LYS A 167 -7.19 -8.70 13.87
C LYS A 167 -8.30 -7.90 14.57
N LYS A 168 -7.96 -6.73 15.11
CA LYS A 168 -8.92 -5.86 15.80
C LYS A 168 -10.06 -5.40 14.89
N LEU A 169 -9.74 -4.94 13.68
CA LEU A 169 -10.75 -4.49 12.71
C LEU A 169 -11.69 -5.62 12.28
N VAL A 170 -11.16 -6.82 12.02
CA VAL A 170 -11.97 -8.00 11.66
C VAL A 170 -12.89 -8.40 12.81
N GLN A 171 -12.38 -8.42 14.05
CA GLN A 171 -13.18 -8.73 15.24
C GLN A 171 -14.34 -7.75 15.44
N GLN A 172 -14.13 -6.46 15.15
CA GLN A 172 -15.18 -5.44 15.24
C GLN A 172 -16.30 -5.63 14.20
N LEU A 173 -16.01 -6.29 13.08
CA LEU A 173 -16.98 -6.57 12.01
C LEU A 173 -17.74 -7.89 12.20
N GLY A 174 -17.40 -8.69 13.21
CA GLY A 174 -18.09 -9.93 13.56
C GLY A 174 -17.64 -11.17 12.78
N ALA A 175 -17.20 -11.05 11.53
CA ALA A 175 -16.51 -12.12 10.78
C ALA A 175 -15.89 -11.59 9.47
N ALA A 176 -14.84 -12.27 8.99
CA ALA A 176 -14.37 -12.11 7.61
C ALA A 176 -15.34 -12.81 6.63
N PRO A 177 -15.61 -12.22 5.44
CA PRO A 177 -16.41 -12.88 4.42
C PRO A 177 -15.73 -14.17 3.94
N ALA A 178 -16.54 -15.19 3.64
CA ALA A 178 -16.03 -16.44 3.07
C ALA A 178 -15.29 -16.16 1.76
N ARG A 179 -14.14 -16.80 1.56
CA ARG A 179 -13.40 -16.68 0.30
C ARG A 179 -14.20 -17.43 -0.78
N GLY A 180 -14.49 -16.78 -1.91
CA GLY A 180 -15.28 -17.36 -3.01
C GLY A 180 -14.71 -18.70 -3.51
N SER A 181 -15.53 -19.50 -4.20
CA SER A 181 -15.20 -20.88 -4.64
C SER A 181 -13.98 -21.02 -5.56
N GLU A 182 -13.41 -19.92 -6.04
CA GLU A 182 -12.21 -19.85 -6.89
C GLU A 182 -10.90 -19.61 -6.11
N ALA A 183 -10.97 -19.52 -4.78
CA ALA A 183 -9.77 -19.42 -3.94
C ALA A 183 -8.84 -20.64 -4.15
N PRO A 184 -7.51 -20.45 -4.24
CA PRO A 184 -6.58 -21.57 -4.23
C PRO A 184 -6.85 -22.45 -3.01
N LYS A 185 -7.03 -23.77 -3.24
CA LYS A 185 -7.55 -24.77 -2.29
C LYS A 185 -6.88 -24.84 -0.89
N GLY A 186 -5.80 -24.10 -0.64
CA GLY A 186 -5.08 -24.06 0.64
C GLY A 186 -5.40 -22.89 1.57
N TYR A 187 -6.31 -21.97 1.21
CA TYR A 187 -6.57 -20.76 2.00
C TYR A 187 -8.06 -20.43 2.17
N ALA A 188 -8.89 -21.46 2.33
CA ALA A 188 -10.35 -21.31 2.39
C ALA A 188 -10.86 -20.74 3.73
N ASP A 189 -10.06 -20.79 4.79
CA ASP A 189 -10.44 -20.29 6.11
C ASP A 189 -9.48 -19.20 6.63
N ALA A 190 -10.05 -18.09 7.11
CA ALA A 190 -9.30 -17.02 7.77
C ALA A 190 -9.09 -17.30 9.28
N SER A 191 -9.73 -18.34 9.81
CA SER A 191 -9.64 -18.75 11.22
C SER A 191 -8.26 -19.27 11.60
N GLY A 192 -7.58 -20.00 10.72
CA GLY A 192 -6.22 -20.50 10.92
C GLY A 192 -5.14 -19.40 10.78
N PHE A 193 -5.47 -18.25 10.18
CA PHE A 193 -4.52 -17.16 9.98
C PHE A 193 -4.16 -16.43 11.29
N PHE A 194 -5.09 -16.40 12.27
CA PHE A 194 -4.89 -15.65 13.53
C PHE A 194 -4.57 -16.53 14.74
N SER A 195 -4.70 -17.86 14.63
CA SER A 195 -4.37 -18.79 15.73
C SER A 195 -2.87 -18.82 16.04
N MET A 196 -2.00 -18.58 15.06
CA MET A 196 -0.54 -18.51 15.24
C MET A 196 -0.06 -17.30 16.08
N LEU A 197 -0.92 -16.31 16.34
CA LEU A 197 -0.56 -15.12 17.14
C LEU A 197 -0.83 -15.30 18.64
N GLU A 198 -1.39 -16.44 19.06
CA GLU A 198 -1.72 -16.72 20.46
C GLU A 198 -0.68 -17.60 21.16
N GLU A 199 0.30 -18.12 20.41
CA GLU A 199 1.37 -19.00 20.91
C GLU A 199 2.76 -18.29 21.00
N GLY A 200 2.81 -16.97 20.86
CA GLY A 200 4.06 -16.18 20.83
C GLY A 200 4.20 -15.17 21.97
#